data_AF-A0ABC8M7S8-F1
#
_entry.id   AF-A0ABC8M7S8-F1
#
_cell.length_a   1.000
_cell.length_b   1.000
_cell.length_c   1.000
_cell.angle_alpha   90.00
_cell.angle_beta   90.00
_cell.angle_gamma   90.00
#
_symmetry.space_group_name_H-M   'P 1'
#
loop_
_entity.id
_entity.type
_entity.pdbx_description
1 polymer ?
#
loop_
_entity_poly.entity_id
_entity_poly.type
_entity_poly.pdbx_seq_one_letter_code
_entity_poly.pdbx_strand_id
1 'polypeptide(L)'
;METKVASKHHSSILVPSVQEMVKEKLIKKVPARYVRSGLDKAEMASDSGLKDEIPVIDMSRLCSSTTMDSEVANLDSACKEWGFFQLVNHGVDSSFLDKFKSEIQDFFNLPMEEKKKLWQKPGDIEGFGQAFVVSEEQKLDWADMFHLTVQPSRLRKPHVFPKIPLPLRFCLKPFLLSPQVSSLFLKLSSVSSEIH
;
A
#
# COMPACT_ATOMS: atom_id res chain seq x y z
N MET A 1 23.81 27.05 13.74
CA MET A 1 23.67 27.12 12.27
C MET A 1 23.25 25.73 11.82
N GLU A 2 21.96 25.44 11.88
CA GLU A 2 21.46 24.10 11.54
C GLU A 2 21.26 24.02 10.03
N THR A 3 22.02 23.11 9.42
CA THR A 3 21.92 22.75 8.01
C THR A 3 20.53 22.21 7.72
N LYS A 4 19.72 23.04 7.06
CA LYS A 4 18.45 22.70 6.45
C LYS A 4 18.70 21.62 5.39
N VAL A 5 18.51 20.35 5.77
CA VAL A 5 18.42 19.25 4.79
C VAL A 5 17.17 19.53 3.98
N ALA A 6 17.34 20.10 2.78
CA ALA A 6 16.26 20.31 1.85
C ALA A 6 15.71 18.93 1.47
N SER A 7 14.49 18.61 1.94
CA SER A 7 13.77 17.43 1.47
C SER A 7 13.58 17.59 -0.03
N LYS A 8 14.27 16.79 -0.85
CA LYS A 8 13.91 16.60 -2.25
C LYS A 8 12.45 16.16 -2.26
N HIS A 9 11.54 17.06 -2.61
CA HIS A 9 10.14 16.72 -2.79
C HIS A 9 10.07 15.77 -3.99
N HIS A 10 9.81 14.49 -3.72
CA HIS A 10 9.41 13.55 -4.76
C HIS A 10 8.07 14.06 -5.29
N SER A 11 8.06 14.60 -6.51
CA SER A 11 6.87 15.10 -7.19
C SER A 11 6.39 14.07 -8.20
N SER A 12 5.07 13.91 -8.36
CA SER A 12 4.50 13.10 -9.42
C SER A 12 3.87 13.98 -10.50
N ILE A 13 4.11 13.66 -11.77
CA ILE A 13 3.34 14.21 -12.90
C ILE A 13 1.92 13.65 -12.81
N LEU A 14 0.92 14.51 -12.97
CA LEU A 14 -0.48 14.09 -12.96
C LEU A 14 -0.79 13.30 -14.23
N VAL A 15 -1.34 12.09 -14.05
CA VAL A 15 -1.77 11.23 -15.13
C VAL A 15 -3.29 11.02 -15.07
N PRO A 16 -3.96 10.72 -16.20
CA PRO A 16 -5.40 10.45 -16.22
C PRO A 16 -5.77 9.25 -15.32
N SER A 17 -6.99 9.27 -14.78
CA SER A 17 -7.53 8.12 -14.05
C SER A 17 -7.80 6.95 -15.01
N VAL A 18 -7.30 5.78 -14.67
CA VAL A 18 -7.54 4.54 -15.41
C VAL A 18 -9.02 4.15 -15.31
N GLN A 19 -9.66 4.33 -14.15
CA GLN A 19 -11.08 4.05 -13.96
C GLN A 19 -11.95 4.92 -14.89
N GLU A 20 -11.62 6.21 -15.06
CA GLU A 20 -12.34 7.07 -16.01
C GLU A 20 -12.04 6.70 -17.47
N MET A 21 -10.80 6.32 -17.79
CA MET A 21 -10.45 5.89 -19.15
C MET A 21 -11.25 4.68 -19.63
N VAL A 22 -11.61 3.75 -18.73
CA VAL A 22 -12.38 2.54 -19.08
C VAL A 22 -13.90 2.76 -19.06
N LYS A 23 -14.39 3.87 -18.50
CA LYS A 23 -15.81 4.20 -18.55
C LYS A 23 -16.25 4.43 -20.00
N GLU A 24 -17.49 4.01 -20.29
CA GLU A 24 -18.22 4.33 -21.52
C GLU A 24 -17.48 4.07 -22.85
N LYS A 25 -16.66 3.01 -22.94
CA LYS A 25 -15.91 2.63 -24.15
C LYS A 25 -15.04 3.78 -24.72
N LEU A 26 -14.60 4.71 -23.87
CA LEU A 26 -13.77 5.86 -24.28
C LEU A 26 -12.44 5.41 -24.91
N ILE A 27 -11.96 4.22 -24.55
CA ILE A 27 -10.80 3.58 -25.15
C ILE A 27 -11.19 2.28 -25.87
N LYS A 28 -10.75 2.13 -27.13
CA LYS A 28 -10.83 0.87 -27.90
C LYS A 28 -9.54 0.06 -27.84
N LYS A 29 -8.44 0.70 -27.43
CA LYS A 29 -7.10 0.11 -27.32
C LYS A 29 -6.41 0.70 -26.10
N VAL A 30 -5.69 -0.14 -25.36
CA VAL A 30 -4.84 0.28 -24.24
C VAL A 30 -3.77 1.25 -24.75
N PRO A 31 -3.61 2.45 -24.17
CA PRO A 31 -2.59 3.42 -24.60
C PRO A 31 -1.16 2.90 -24.42
N ALA A 32 -0.24 3.37 -25.26
CA ALA A 32 1.13 2.85 -25.33
C ALA A 32 1.93 2.98 -24.01
N ARG A 33 1.61 3.96 -23.15
CA ARG A 33 2.24 4.11 -21.81
C ARG A 33 1.91 2.97 -20.85
N TYR A 34 0.82 2.22 -21.07
CA TYR A 34 0.44 1.09 -20.21
C TYR A 34 0.82 -0.27 -20.79
N VAL A 35 1.29 -0.29 -22.05
CA VAL A 35 1.74 -1.53 -22.69
C VAL A 35 3.17 -1.82 -22.28
N ARG A 36 3.35 -2.90 -21.52
CA ARG A 36 4.66 -3.45 -21.13
C ARG A 36 5.33 -4.13 -22.32
N SER A 37 6.66 -4.00 -22.41
CA SER A 37 7.43 -4.66 -23.46
C SER A 37 7.59 -6.15 -23.16
N GLY A 38 7.93 -6.98 -24.16
CA GLY A 38 8.13 -8.41 -23.95
C GLY A 38 9.27 -8.75 -22.98
N LEU A 39 10.17 -7.81 -22.71
CA LEU A 39 11.24 -7.93 -21.70
C LEU A 39 10.73 -7.73 -20.25
N ASP A 40 9.59 -7.05 -20.08
CA ASP A 40 8.91 -6.84 -18.79
C ASP A 40 7.85 -7.91 -18.50
N LYS A 41 7.58 -8.80 -19.46
CA LYS A 41 6.89 -10.07 -19.18
C LYS A 41 7.90 -10.89 -18.38
N ALA A 42 7.94 -10.65 -17.07
CA ALA A 42 8.40 -11.65 -16.14
C ALA A 42 7.82 -12.98 -16.63
N GLU A 43 8.68 -13.97 -16.80
CA GLU A 43 8.30 -15.32 -17.19
C GLU A 43 7.04 -15.66 -16.39
N MET A 44 5.90 -15.77 -17.07
CA MET A 44 4.70 -16.32 -16.46
C MET A 44 5.17 -17.66 -15.95
N ALA A 45 5.33 -17.77 -14.63
CA ALA A 45 5.99 -18.91 -14.01
C ALA A 45 5.40 -20.15 -14.67
N SER A 46 6.24 -20.86 -15.44
CA SER A 46 5.91 -22.23 -15.78
C SER A 46 5.67 -22.90 -14.44
N ASP A 47 4.61 -23.70 -14.35
CA ASP A 47 4.30 -24.58 -13.22
C ASP A 47 5.49 -25.53 -12.99
N SER A 48 6.59 -25.00 -12.48
CA SER A 48 7.69 -25.75 -11.91
C SER A 48 7.06 -26.30 -10.65
N GLY A 49 6.72 -27.59 -10.63
CA GLY A 49 6.00 -28.27 -9.56
C GLY A 49 6.65 -28.23 -8.15
N LEU A 50 7.54 -27.28 -7.90
CA LEU A 50 7.82 -26.69 -6.61
C LEU A 50 6.56 -25.96 -6.13
N LYS A 51 5.79 -26.65 -5.28
CA LYS A 51 4.74 -26.05 -4.45
C LYS A 51 5.39 -25.21 -3.36
N ASP A 52 6.10 -24.18 -3.76
CA ASP A 52 6.59 -23.18 -2.83
C ASP A 52 5.37 -22.32 -2.46
N GLU A 53 4.66 -22.76 -1.43
CA GLU A 53 3.54 -22.01 -0.86
C GLU A 53 4.11 -20.80 -0.09
N ILE A 54 3.48 -19.64 -0.27
CA ILE A 54 3.89 -18.41 0.42
C ILE A 54 3.90 -18.67 1.94
N PRO A 55 5.01 -18.40 2.65
CA PRO A 55 5.10 -18.65 4.08
C PRO A 55 3.98 -17.98 4.85
N VAL A 56 3.41 -18.69 5.83
CA VAL A 56 2.35 -18.19 6.70
C VAL A 56 2.91 -18.07 8.11
N ILE A 57 2.88 -16.86 8.66
CA ILE A 57 3.31 -16.53 10.01
C ILE A 57 2.08 -16.29 10.88
N ASP A 58 2.04 -16.93 12.04
CA ASP A 58 0.97 -16.82 13.01
C ASP A 58 1.33 -15.84 14.13
N MET A 59 0.62 -14.70 14.18
CA MET A 59 0.86 -13.68 15.19
C MET A 59 0.55 -14.14 16.62
N SER A 60 -0.40 -15.06 16.80
CA SER A 60 -0.73 -15.61 18.13
C SER A 60 0.41 -16.47 18.66
N ARG A 61 1.10 -17.21 17.78
CA ARG A 61 2.30 -17.98 18.13
C ARG A 61 3.50 -17.08 18.42
N LEU A 62 3.67 -16.00 17.67
CA LEU A 62 4.66 -14.96 17.99
C LEU A 62 4.42 -14.28 19.35
N CYS A 63 3.19 -14.33 19.88
CA CYS A 63 2.83 -13.77 21.19
C CYS A 63 2.84 -14.81 22.32
N SER A 64 3.04 -16.10 22.02
CA SER A 64 2.97 -17.19 22.98
C SER A 64 4.37 -17.58 23.44
N SER A 65 4.62 -17.55 24.75
CA SER A 65 5.93 -17.92 25.32
C SER A 65 6.39 -19.35 24.98
N THR A 66 5.46 -20.25 24.64
CA THR A 66 5.77 -21.65 24.33
C THR A 66 6.12 -21.89 22.87
N THR A 67 5.65 -21.03 21.95
CA THR A 67 5.81 -21.23 20.50
C THR A 67 6.57 -20.10 19.83
N MET A 68 6.89 -19.03 20.56
CA MET A 68 7.57 -17.84 20.05
C MET A 68 8.86 -18.19 19.32
N ASP A 69 9.78 -18.94 19.92
CA ASP A 69 11.09 -19.23 19.30
C ASP A 69 10.96 -19.95 17.95
N SER A 70 10.06 -20.93 17.87
CA SER A 70 9.78 -21.64 16.62
C SER A 70 9.19 -20.73 15.54
N GLU A 71 8.33 -19.79 15.93
CA GLU A 71 7.65 -18.91 15.00
C GLU A 71 8.55 -17.74 14.56
N VAL A 72 9.45 -17.29 15.43
CA VAL A 72 10.51 -16.33 15.10
C VAL A 72 11.48 -16.95 14.07
N ALA A 73 11.85 -18.23 14.23
CA ALA A 73 12.66 -18.93 13.23
C ALA A 73 11.95 -19.02 11.86
N ASN A 74 10.64 -19.30 11.83
CA ASN A 74 9.85 -19.29 10.60
C ASN A 74 9.82 -17.90 9.96
N LEU A 75 9.66 -16.85 10.77
CA LEU A 75 9.64 -15.46 10.32
C LEU A 75 11.01 -15.04 9.74
N ASP A 76 12.12 -15.44 10.38
CA ASP A 76 13.46 -15.20 9.88
C ASP A 76 13.71 -15.91 8.53
N SER A 77 13.33 -17.18 8.42
CA SER A 77 13.39 -17.94 7.15
C SER A 77 12.59 -17.26 6.06
N ALA A 78 11.34 -16.86 6.35
CA ALA A 78 10.49 -16.16 5.39
C ALA A 78 11.10 -14.82 4.95
N CYS A 79 11.70 -14.06 5.86
CA CYS A 79 12.39 -12.82 5.52
C CYS A 79 13.63 -13.05 4.63
N LYS A 80 14.43 -14.09 4.91
CA LYS A 80 15.68 -14.38 4.19
C LYS A 80 15.47 -15.04 2.83
N GLU A 81 14.56 -16.01 2.77
CA GLU A 81 14.36 -16.85 1.59
C GLU A 81 13.31 -16.26 0.64
N TRP A 82 12.28 -15.60 1.17
CA TRP A 82 11.16 -15.07 0.38
C TRP A 82 11.14 -13.54 0.31
N GLY A 83 11.49 -12.85 1.39
CA GLY A 83 11.32 -11.40 1.51
C GLY A 83 9.86 -10.95 1.68
N PHE A 84 8.90 -11.90 1.74
CA PHE A 84 7.49 -11.63 2.03
C PHE A 84 6.81 -12.89 2.64
N PHE A 85 5.69 -12.67 3.32
CA PHE A 85 4.90 -13.73 3.97
C PHE A 85 3.45 -13.26 4.18
N GLN A 86 2.56 -14.20 4.46
CA GLN A 86 1.22 -13.93 4.94
C GLN A 86 1.20 -13.92 6.47
N LEU A 87 0.50 -12.98 7.08
CA LEU A 87 0.30 -12.95 8.53
C LEU A 87 -1.15 -13.35 8.86
N VAL A 88 -1.31 -14.37 9.70
CA VAL A 88 -2.62 -14.84 10.18
C VAL A 88 -2.74 -14.66 11.69
N ASN A 89 -3.96 -14.79 12.20
CA ASN A 89 -4.27 -14.62 13.64
C ASN A 89 -3.72 -13.30 14.20
N HIS A 90 -3.64 -12.28 13.35
CA HIS A 90 -3.10 -10.96 13.68
C HIS A 90 -3.93 -10.20 14.71
N GLY A 91 -5.16 -10.65 15.01
CA GLY A 91 -6.01 -10.08 16.06
C GLY A 91 -6.73 -8.79 15.68
N VAL A 92 -6.73 -8.43 14.40
CA VAL A 92 -7.56 -7.33 13.89
C VAL A 92 -8.95 -7.90 13.61
N ASP A 93 -9.98 -7.27 14.14
CA ASP A 93 -11.36 -7.71 14.01
C ASP A 93 -11.78 -7.80 12.53
N SER A 94 -12.39 -8.93 12.14
CA SER A 94 -12.79 -9.20 10.76
C SER A 94 -13.90 -8.28 10.29
N SER A 95 -14.89 -8.00 11.15
CA SER A 95 -16.00 -7.09 10.82
C SER A 95 -15.51 -5.67 10.57
N PHE A 96 -14.49 -5.24 11.31
CA PHE A 96 -13.79 -3.98 11.09
C PHE A 96 -13.04 -3.97 9.75
N LEU A 97 -12.31 -5.04 9.40
CA LEU A 97 -11.62 -5.14 8.11
C LEU A 97 -12.60 -5.12 6.93
N ASP A 98 -13.72 -5.82 7.04
CA ASP A 98 -14.74 -5.84 6.00
C ASP A 98 -15.39 -4.48 5.81
N LYS A 99 -15.70 -3.79 6.93
CA LYS A 99 -16.14 -2.40 6.88
C LYS A 99 -15.09 -1.52 6.22
N PHE A 100 -13.82 -1.61 6.62
CA PHE A 100 -12.76 -0.78 6.07
C PHE A 100 -12.58 -0.98 4.55
N LYS A 101 -12.66 -2.23 4.07
CA LYS A 101 -12.67 -2.55 2.63
C LYS A 101 -13.86 -1.91 1.93
N SER A 102 -15.07 -1.99 2.52
CA SER A 102 -16.27 -1.35 1.98
C SER A 102 -16.08 0.17 1.85
N GLU A 103 -15.59 0.85 2.89
CA GLU A 103 -15.39 2.30 2.85
C GLU A 103 -14.35 2.73 1.80
N ILE A 104 -13.32 1.91 1.55
CA ILE A 104 -12.36 2.13 0.46
C ILE A 104 -13.05 1.96 -0.89
N GLN A 105 -13.85 0.90 -1.06
CA GLN A 105 -14.59 0.66 -2.28
C GLN A 105 -15.57 1.81 -2.59
N ASP A 106 -16.31 2.25 -1.58
CA ASP A 106 -17.24 3.38 -1.67
C ASP A 106 -16.51 4.66 -2.07
N PHE A 107 -15.33 4.91 -1.50
CA PHE A 107 -14.48 6.03 -1.91
C PHE A 107 -14.10 5.99 -3.40
N PHE A 108 -13.67 4.85 -3.94
CA PHE A 108 -13.32 4.72 -5.36
C PHE A 108 -14.55 4.76 -6.28
N ASN A 109 -15.73 4.42 -5.77
CA ASN A 109 -17.01 4.52 -6.47
C ASN A 109 -17.57 5.95 -6.51
N LEU A 110 -17.04 6.89 -5.72
CA LEU A 110 -17.46 8.29 -5.77
C LEU A 110 -17.30 8.88 -7.19
N PRO A 111 -18.14 9.87 -7.55
CA PRO A 111 -17.96 10.64 -8.77
C PRO A 111 -16.55 11.23 -8.89
N MET A 112 -16.07 11.38 -10.10
CA MET A 112 -14.71 11.89 -10.35
C MET A 112 -14.55 13.32 -9.82
N GLU A 113 -15.62 14.11 -9.81
CA GLU A 113 -15.66 15.46 -9.25
C GLU A 113 -15.33 15.47 -7.75
N GLU A 114 -15.81 14.47 -7.01
CA GLU A 114 -15.54 14.32 -5.58
C GLU A 114 -14.11 13.85 -5.33
N LYS A 115 -13.65 12.84 -6.09
CA LYS A 115 -12.27 12.35 -5.99
C LYS A 115 -11.24 13.41 -6.41
N LYS A 116 -11.56 14.27 -7.38
CA LYS A 116 -10.70 15.41 -7.79
C LYS A 116 -10.47 16.44 -6.68
N LYS A 117 -11.36 16.54 -5.67
CA LYS A 117 -11.13 17.42 -4.51
C LYS A 117 -9.92 16.99 -3.66
N LEU A 118 -9.53 15.72 -3.81
CA LEU A 118 -8.43 15.04 -3.14
C LEU A 118 -7.25 14.76 -4.09
N TRP A 119 -7.27 15.29 -5.32
CA TRP A 119 -6.23 15.04 -6.33
C TRP A 119 -4.86 15.51 -5.84
N GLN A 120 -3.81 14.79 -6.23
CA GLN A 120 -2.42 15.18 -5.99
C GLN A 120 -2.16 16.60 -6.56
N LYS A 121 -1.29 17.35 -5.88
CA LYS A 121 -0.83 18.65 -6.35
C LYS A 121 0.54 18.51 -7.00
N PRO A 122 0.88 19.36 -7.99
CA PRO A 122 2.25 19.42 -8.51
C PRO A 122 3.24 19.61 -7.36
N GLY A 123 4.26 18.76 -7.27
CA GLY A 123 5.22 18.78 -6.16
C GLY A 123 4.85 17.92 -4.94
N ASP A 124 3.69 17.25 -4.95
CA ASP A 124 3.22 16.37 -3.88
C ASP A 124 2.88 14.97 -4.44
N ILE A 125 2.97 13.95 -3.59
CA ILE A 125 2.58 12.55 -3.91
C ILE A 125 1.36 12.11 -3.09
N GLU A 126 0.92 12.91 -2.13
CA GLU A 126 -0.27 12.62 -1.34
C GLU A 126 -1.54 13.08 -2.06
N GLY A 127 -2.59 12.27 -1.98
CA GLY A 127 -3.85 12.47 -2.67
C GLY A 127 -4.15 11.38 -3.70
N PHE A 128 -5.17 11.63 -4.50
CA PHE A 128 -5.60 10.76 -5.58
C PHE A 128 -4.75 11.02 -6.83
N GLY A 129 -4.15 9.96 -7.37
CA GLY A 129 -3.22 9.99 -8.50
C GLY A 129 -2.11 8.94 -8.36
N GLN A 130 -1.47 8.58 -9.47
CA GLN A 130 -0.31 7.69 -9.43
C GLN A 130 0.90 8.40 -8.81
N ALA A 131 1.65 7.70 -7.96
CA ALA A 131 2.86 8.24 -7.37
C ALA A 131 4.08 7.90 -8.24
N PHE A 132 5.13 8.71 -8.10
CA PHE A 132 6.43 8.51 -8.75
C PHE A 132 6.39 8.49 -10.29
N VAL A 133 5.48 9.28 -10.89
CA VAL A 133 5.52 9.55 -12.33
C VAL A 133 6.51 10.68 -12.58
N VAL A 134 7.64 10.37 -13.23
CA VAL A 134 8.79 11.29 -13.38
C VAL A 134 9.04 11.75 -14.82
N SER A 135 8.42 11.13 -15.84
CA SER A 135 8.54 11.53 -17.25
C SER A 135 7.31 11.17 -18.07
N GLU A 136 7.12 11.81 -19.23
CA GLU A 136 6.01 11.55 -20.15
C GLU A 136 6.17 10.23 -20.93
N GLU A 137 7.38 9.69 -20.97
CA GLU A 137 7.73 8.44 -21.64
C GLU A 137 7.60 7.22 -20.71
N GLN A 138 7.53 7.46 -19.40
CA GLN A 138 7.43 6.42 -18.38
C GLN A 138 6.23 5.50 -18.62
N LYS A 139 6.47 4.19 -18.43
CA LYS A 139 5.42 3.18 -18.40
C LYS A 139 4.62 3.28 -17.10
N LEU A 140 3.31 3.30 -17.22
CA LEU A 140 2.37 3.48 -16.12
C LEU A 140 1.68 2.16 -15.79
N ASP A 141 1.29 2.02 -14.52
CA ASP A 141 0.50 0.87 -14.09
C ASP A 141 -0.97 1.06 -14.45
N TRP A 142 -1.66 -0.04 -14.70
CA TRP A 142 -3.10 -0.03 -14.99
C TRP A 142 -3.92 0.07 -13.68
N ALA A 143 -3.70 1.13 -12.93
CA ALA A 143 -4.29 1.35 -11.62
C ALA A 143 -4.52 2.83 -11.31
N ASP A 144 -5.54 3.10 -10.49
CA ASP A 144 -5.67 4.37 -9.78
C ASP A 144 -5.20 4.18 -8.32
N MET A 145 -4.60 5.22 -7.75
CA MET A 145 -4.05 5.15 -6.39
C MET A 145 -4.51 6.35 -5.55
N PHE A 146 -4.61 6.12 -4.25
CA PHE A 146 -4.81 7.15 -3.25
C PHE A 146 -3.75 6.99 -2.15
N HIS A 147 -2.80 7.93 -2.09
CA HIS A 147 -1.66 7.86 -1.17
C HIS A 147 -1.79 8.89 -0.06
N LEU A 148 -1.54 8.48 1.19
CA LEU A 148 -1.71 9.33 2.37
C LEU A 148 -0.64 9.09 3.42
N THR A 149 -0.07 10.18 3.93
CA THR A 149 0.67 10.15 5.19
C THR A 149 -0.32 10.22 6.35
N VAL A 150 -0.40 9.13 7.13
CA VAL A 150 -1.37 8.98 8.21
C VAL A 150 -0.76 9.11 9.61
N GLN A 151 0.53 8.81 9.75
CA GLN A 151 1.31 8.96 10.98
C GLN A 151 2.71 9.50 10.68
N PRO A 152 3.32 10.26 11.62
CA PRO A 152 2.68 10.87 12.79
C PRO A 152 1.66 11.94 12.37
N SER A 153 0.66 12.22 13.23
CA SER A 153 -0.45 13.14 12.90
C SER A 153 -0.01 14.53 12.42
N ARG A 154 1.14 15.03 12.89
CA ARG A 154 1.74 16.31 12.48
C ARG A 154 2.14 16.39 11.01
N LEU A 155 2.36 15.25 10.34
CA LEU A 155 2.73 15.20 8.92
C LEU A 155 1.52 15.13 7.99
N ARG A 156 0.30 14.95 8.52
CA ARG A 156 -0.92 14.88 7.71
C ARG A 156 -1.14 16.19 6.97
N LYS A 157 -1.32 16.11 5.65
CA LYS A 157 -1.55 17.29 4.81
C LYS A 157 -2.90 17.94 5.15
N PRO A 158 -2.93 19.21 5.60
CA PRO A 158 -4.18 19.90 5.97
C PRO A 158 -5.16 20.07 4.81
N HIS A 159 -4.68 20.00 3.57
CA HIS A 159 -5.50 20.18 2.38
C HIS A 159 -6.08 18.88 1.81
N VAL A 160 -5.64 17.71 2.31
CA VAL A 160 -6.10 16.37 1.88
C VAL A 160 -6.88 15.70 3.00
N PHE A 161 -6.28 15.56 4.19
CA PHE A 161 -6.84 14.74 5.27
C PHE A 161 -8.24 15.16 5.74
N PRO A 162 -8.56 16.47 5.87
CA PRO A 162 -9.90 16.89 6.26
C PRO A 162 -10.99 16.59 5.22
N LYS A 163 -10.63 16.42 3.95
CA LYS A 163 -11.55 16.20 2.83
C LYS A 163 -11.85 14.72 2.56
N ILE A 164 -11.14 13.81 3.23
CA ILE A 164 -11.43 12.37 3.15
C ILE A 164 -12.86 12.14 3.68
N PRO A 165 -13.71 11.35 2.99
CA PRO A 165 -15.04 11.01 3.48
C PRO A 165 -14.99 10.53 4.94
N LEU A 166 -15.90 11.03 5.76
CA LEU A 166 -15.90 10.76 7.19
C LEU A 166 -15.86 9.26 7.52
N PRO A 167 -16.68 8.40 6.89
CA PRO A 167 -16.65 6.95 7.16
C PRO A 167 -15.28 6.31 6.95
N LEU A 168 -14.62 6.60 5.82
CA LEU A 168 -13.26 6.15 5.53
C LEU A 168 -12.25 6.71 6.54
N ARG A 169 -12.33 8.02 6.84
CA ARG A 169 -11.44 8.68 7.80
C ARG A 169 -11.57 8.11 9.21
N PHE A 170 -12.78 7.69 9.62
CA PHE A 170 -13.04 7.04 10.90
C PHE A 170 -12.39 5.67 10.98
N CYS A 171 -12.32 4.92 9.88
CA CYS A 171 -11.68 3.60 9.84
C CYS A 171 -10.14 3.69 9.83
N LEU A 172 -9.54 4.75 9.27
CA LEU A 172 -8.09 4.90 9.23
C LEU A 172 -7.44 4.88 10.62
N LYS A 173 -8.01 5.58 11.60
CA LYS A 173 -7.37 5.73 12.93
C LYS A 173 -7.32 4.40 13.71
N PRO A 174 -8.40 3.63 13.87
CA PRO A 174 -8.37 2.33 14.55
C PRO A 174 -7.48 1.31 13.85
N PHE A 175 -7.46 1.29 12.50
CA PHE A 175 -6.59 0.37 11.75
C PHE A 175 -5.11 0.61 12.10
N LEU A 176 -4.67 1.87 12.02
CA LEU A 176 -3.27 2.26 12.21
C LEU A 176 -2.82 2.24 13.66
N LEU A 177 -3.73 2.49 14.60
CA LEU A 177 -3.45 2.44 16.04
C LEU A 177 -3.81 1.10 16.66
N SER A 178 -4.17 0.10 15.84
CA SER A 178 -4.42 -1.24 16.37
C SER A 178 -3.14 -1.72 17.05
N PRO A 179 -3.20 -2.13 18.33
CA PRO A 179 -2.05 -2.70 19.02
C PRO A 179 -1.40 -3.83 18.25
N GLN A 180 -2.20 -4.53 17.44
CA GLN A 180 -1.81 -5.61 16.54
C GLN A 180 -0.85 -5.14 15.44
N VAL A 181 -1.20 -4.09 14.69
CA VAL A 181 -0.34 -3.54 13.62
C VAL A 181 0.94 -2.95 14.22
N SER A 182 0.84 -2.27 15.38
CA SER A 182 2.01 -1.72 16.08
C SER A 182 2.92 -2.83 16.64
N SER A 183 2.35 -3.87 17.25
CA SER A 183 3.07 -5.02 17.79
C SER A 183 3.78 -5.80 16.67
N LEU A 184 3.11 -6.01 15.54
CA LEU A 184 3.72 -6.60 14.35
C LEU A 184 4.95 -5.79 13.90
N PHE A 185 4.80 -4.47 13.75
CA PHE A 185 5.90 -3.61 13.32
C PHE A 185 7.10 -3.69 14.26
N LEU A 186 6.86 -3.66 15.58
CA LEU A 186 7.93 -3.78 16.58
C LEU A 186 8.63 -5.14 16.52
N LYS A 187 7.87 -6.23 16.37
CA LYS A 187 8.43 -7.59 16.26
C LYS A 187 9.23 -7.79 14.97
N LEU A 188 8.71 -7.31 13.85
CA LEU A 188 9.45 -7.31 12.58
C LEU A 188 10.75 -6.52 12.68
N SER A 189 10.73 -5.38 13.38
CA SER A 189 11.94 -4.59 13.63
C SER A 189 12.95 -5.34 14.50
N SER A 190 12.48 -6.09 15.50
CA SER A 190 13.34 -6.94 16.35
C SER A 190 14.01 -8.04 15.54
N VAL A 191 13.24 -8.80 14.76
CA VAL A 191 13.79 -9.90 13.94
C VAL A 191 14.73 -9.35 12.86
N SER A 192 14.40 -8.22 12.23
CA SER A 192 15.30 -7.58 11.25
C SER A 192 16.57 -7.01 11.88
N SER A 193 16.58 -6.68 13.18
CA SER A 193 17.78 -6.15 13.86
C SER A 193 18.80 -7.23 14.21
N GLU A 194 18.42 -8.50 14.15
CA GLU A 194 19.29 -9.66 14.32
C GLU A 194 19.93 -10.14 12.99
N ILE A 195 19.62 -9.45 11.88
CA ILE A 195 20.11 -9.78 10.52
C ILE A 195 21.45 -9.08 10.18
N HIS A 196 22.12 -8.44 11.15
CA HIS A 196 23.46 -7.83 10.96
C HIS A 196 24.49 -8.35 11.97
#